data_AF-A0A6G2IH40-F1
#
_entry.id   AF-A0A6G2IH40-F1
#
_cell.length_a   1.000
_cell.length_b   1.000
_cell.length_c   1.000
_cell.angle_alpha   90.00
_cell.angle_beta   90.00
_cell.angle_gamma   90.00
#
_symmetry.space_group_name_H-M   'P 1'
#
loop_
_entity.id
_entity.type
_entity.pdbx_description
1 polymer ?
#
loop_
_entity_poly.entity_id
_entity_poly.type
_entity_poly.pdbx_seq_one_letter_code
_entity_poly.pdbx_strand_id
1 'polypeptide(L)'
;MLRCRKPRCEAGKRRVTPTGPPCRSATRKLRSGAPGLTAHPGGDRRRWESRIFGGTYGDAGARERPVYGALDFRRQVVGASGPLYSRCELRGGGNSRPAPPQRYLARRAGFEGSHMAGRNGRTVRDLRRANRTVVLQRLYFDGPLSRFELGPVTGLSSGSVSNVVADLVTDGLIEEAGSVDSDGGRPRTLLRVAPASGHMIGVDVGETRVRVELFDLALTELARTERPLTPHRYDVEVIAGHIRHGISEVLADTGIAPERLLGVGIGVPGIVEHTADRGAVVHGQTIGWDAVPLEALLRAGSQLPDAVPYFIDNGAKTLGQAEMWFGGGRGARNAVVALFGSGVGACLVTPEVEHGRAVEWGHLTVRVRGRRCRCGALGCLEAYAGAGSLIDRWREAGGRSPEDTDEETGLTALLAAAHPIEGTAADPVALAVLEETAEYLGAGLSDLINLFQPERILIGGWAGLQLGARFLPAVRRHAASYALRHPAEKVTIEMGRLGPDAVTVGAAILPLADFFARGGRRAEPEPAGPAPAWRAAVRGRAPR
;
A
#
# COMPACT_ATOMS: atom_id res chain seq x y z
N MET A 1 -52.00 -27.85 -33.54
CA MET A 1 -51.82 -29.20 -34.11
C MET A 1 -50.44 -29.74 -33.70
N LEU A 2 -50.40 -30.98 -33.20
CA LEU A 2 -49.25 -31.91 -33.01
C LEU A 2 -48.08 -31.45 -32.09
N ARG A 3 -48.02 -31.81 -30.78
CA ARG A 3 -47.61 -33.07 -30.09
C ARG A 3 -46.14 -33.50 -30.34
N CYS A 4 -45.26 -33.44 -29.30
CA CYS A 4 -44.87 -34.52 -28.34
C CYS A 4 -43.57 -35.24 -28.83
N ARG A 5 -42.49 -35.49 -28.07
CA ARG A 5 -42.34 -36.32 -26.85
C ARG A 5 -40.91 -36.21 -26.25
N LYS A 6 -40.81 -36.30 -24.92
CA LYS A 6 -39.65 -36.84 -24.18
C LYS A 6 -39.62 -38.38 -24.26
N PRO A 7 -38.52 -39.02 -23.82
CA PRO A 7 -38.69 -40.10 -22.84
C PRO A 7 -37.83 -39.94 -21.57
N ARG A 8 -38.38 -40.46 -20.47
CA ARG A 8 -37.74 -40.84 -19.20
C ARG A 8 -37.62 -42.37 -19.16
N CYS A 9 -36.65 -42.90 -18.39
CA CYS A 9 -36.77 -44.02 -17.42
C CYS A 9 -35.38 -44.16 -16.74
N GLU A 10 -35.22 -43.99 -15.41
CA GLU A 10 -35.41 -44.98 -14.29
C GLU A 10 -34.34 -46.09 -14.28
N ALA A 11 -33.79 -46.64 -13.20
CA ALA A 11 -33.77 -46.41 -11.74
C ALA A 11 -32.77 -47.44 -11.11
N GLY A 12 -32.27 -47.21 -9.89
CA GLY A 12 -31.65 -48.24 -9.01
C GLY A 12 -30.55 -47.68 -8.08
N LYS A 13 -30.80 -47.24 -6.84
CA LYS A 13 -31.02 -47.93 -5.53
C LYS A 13 -29.79 -48.65 -4.90
N ARG A 14 -29.25 -48.04 -3.82
CA ARG A 14 -28.88 -48.55 -2.44
C ARG A 14 -27.55 -47.91 -1.94
N ARG A 15 -27.53 -47.06 -0.88
CA ARG A 15 -27.47 -47.31 0.60
C ARG A 15 -26.19 -48.10 1.00
N VAL A 16 -25.30 -47.76 1.95
CA VAL A 16 -25.35 -47.13 3.30
C VAL A 16 -23.88 -46.90 3.81
N THR A 17 -23.63 -45.86 4.62
CA THR A 17 -22.40 -45.54 5.43
C THR A 17 -22.46 -46.22 6.83
N PRO A 18 -21.65 -45.94 7.88
CA PRO A 18 -20.26 -45.46 8.11
C PRO A 18 -19.48 -46.39 9.11
N THR A 19 -18.24 -46.05 9.53
CA THR A 19 -17.77 -46.11 10.95
C THR A 19 -16.31 -45.65 11.10
N GLY A 20 -16.03 -44.95 12.20
CA GLY A 20 -14.72 -44.39 12.61
C GLY A 20 -13.93 -45.26 13.63
N PRO A 21 -12.94 -44.68 14.34
CA PRO A 21 -11.64 -45.30 14.71
C PRO A 21 -11.56 -45.87 16.15
N PRO A 22 -10.36 -46.30 16.63
CA PRO A 22 -9.81 -45.62 17.81
C PRO A 22 -8.26 -45.50 17.92
N CYS A 23 -7.88 -44.71 18.94
CA CYS A 23 -6.59 -44.13 19.33
C CYS A 23 -5.90 -44.89 20.49
N ARG A 24 -4.57 -44.71 20.69
CA ARG A 24 -3.76 -44.72 21.96
C ARG A 24 -2.26 -44.79 21.59
N SER A 25 -1.30 -44.10 22.22
CA SER A 25 -0.93 -44.14 23.65
C SER A 25 -0.02 -42.97 24.08
N ALA A 26 0.16 -42.83 25.40
CA ALA A 26 0.75 -41.70 26.13
C ALA A 26 2.08 -42.04 26.85
N THR A 27 2.59 -41.06 27.63
CA THR A 27 3.65 -41.05 28.70
C THR A 27 4.97 -40.36 28.32
N ARG A 28 5.72 -39.60 29.14
CA ARG A 28 5.68 -39.23 30.58
C ARG A 28 6.53 -37.95 30.85
N LYS A 29 6.34 -37.38 32.04
CA LYS A 29 6.90 -36.18 32.70
C LYS A 29 8.41 -36.21 33.01
N LEU A 30 9.05 -35.03 33.19
CA LEU A 30 9.68 -34.57 34.46
C LEU A 30 10.22 -33.11 34.38
N ARG A 31 10.20 -32.43 35.54
CA ARG A 31 10.55 -31.01 35.81
C ARG A 31 11.97 -30.85 36.38
N SER A 32 12.64 -29.74 36.08
CA SER A 32 13.51 -28.89 36.94
C SER A 32 13.97 -27.70 36.07
N GLY A 33 13.79 -26.42 36.41
CA GLY A 33 14.47 -25.65 37.45
C GLY A 33 15.23 -24.48 36.76
N ALA A 34 14.72 -23.25 36.87
CA ALA A 34 15.31 -21.97 36.40
C ALA A 34 16.60 -21.60 37.22
N PRO A 35 17.37 -20.49 37.01
CA PRO A 35 17.01 -19.22 36.32
C PRO A 35 18.14 -18.38 35.64
N GLY A 36 17.73 -17.28 34.98
CA GLY A 36 18.52 -16.04 34.76
C GLY A 36 18.72 -15.66 33.28
N LEU A 37 18.50 -14.42 32.80
CA LEU A 37 18.17 -13.14 33.41
C LEU A 37 17.37 -12.26 32.39
N THR A 38 16.38 -11.57 32.96
CA THR A 38 15.54 -10.44 32.52
C THR A 38 16.20 -9.41 31.59
N ALA A 39 15.56 -8.93 30.51
CA ALA A 39 14.49 -7.94 30.45
C ALA A 39 14.79 -6.62 31.20
N HIS A 40 14.93 -5.51 30.45
CA HIS A 40 14.81 -4.17 31.02
C HIS A 40 13.32 -3.89 31.32
N PRO A 41 12.97 -3.38 32.52
CA PRO A 41 11.59 -3.01 32.85
C PRO A 41 11.26 -1.62 32.28
N GLY A 42 10.05 -1.44 31.74
CA GLY A 42 9.42 -0.12 31.65
C GLY A 42 8.99 0.41 30.27
N GLY A 43 9.24 -0.28 29.16
CA GLY A 43 8.74 0.13 27.84
C GLY A 43 7.68 -0.84 27.33
N ASP A 44 6.40 -0.54 27.56
CA ASP A 44 5.30 -1.41 27.15
C ASP A 44 5.10 -1.39 25.62
N ARG A 45 5.86 -2.25 24.93
CA ARG A 45 5.71 -2.57 23.49
C ARG A 45 4.26 -2.91 23.14
N ARG A 46 3.48 -3.46 24.08
CA ARG A 46 2.06 -3.78 23.85
C ARG A 46 1.19 -2.54 23.80
N ARG A 47 1.57 -1.45 24.49
CA ARG A 47 0.85 -0.17 24.46
C ARG A 47 1.11 0.61 23.18
N TRP A 48 2.26 0.40 22.54
CA TRP A 48 2.56 0.95 21.22
C TRP A 48 1.90 0.13 20.10
N GLU A 49 2.00 -1.21 20.16
CA GLU A 49 1.34 -2.11 19.19
C GLU A 49 -0.20 -2.07 19.30
N SER A 50 -0.78 -1.87 20.49
CA SER A 50 -2.24 -1.75 20.67
C SER A 50 -2.81 -0.40 20.24
N ARG A 51 -1.99 0.67 20.26
CA ARG A 51 -2.36 2.00 19.77
C ARG A 51 -2.36 2.09 18.24
N ILE A 52 -1.54 1.30 17.55
CA ILE A 52 -1.48 1.28 16.08
C ILE A 52 -2.42 0.21 15.48
N PHE A 53 -2.58 -0.95 16.13
CA PHE A 53 -3.25 -2.12 15.54
C PHE A 53 -4.52 -2.59 16.25
N GLY A 54 -5.18 -1.76 17.06
CA GLY A 54 -6.57 -2.00 17.51
C GLY A 54 -6.89 -3.44 17.97
N GLY A 55 -6.18 -3.94 18.99
CA GLY A 55 -6.64 -5.11 19.78
C GLY A 55 -6.73 -6.49 19.09
N THR A 56 -6.23 -6.69 17.87
CA THR A 56 -6.42 -7.96 17.11
C THR A 56 -5.68 -9.21 17.62
N TYR A 57 -5.06 -9.19 18.82
CA TYR A 57 -4.35 -10.36 19.38
C TYR A 57 -4.65 -10.62 20.86
N GLY A 58 -5.83 -10.24 21.34
CA GLY A 58 -6.24 -10.42 22.74
C GLY A 58 -6.06 -11.84 23.29
N ASP A 59 -6.27 -12.88 22.47
CA ASP A 59 -6.42 -14.25 22.96
C ASP A 59 -5.47 -15.31 22.34
N ALA A 60 -4.52 -14.93 21.49
CA ALA A 60 -3.65 -15.91 20.81
C ALA A 60 -2.50 -16.42 21.72
N GLY A 61 -2.43 -17.74 21.91
CA GLY A 61 -1.43 -18.42 22.74
C GLY A 61 0.01 -18.34 22.18
N ALA A 62 1.00 -18.43 23.07
CA ALA A 62 2.43 -18.20 22.78
C ALA A 62 3.06 -19.13 21.70
N ARG A 63 2.36 -20.17 21.24
CA ARG A 63 2.83 -21.10 20.19
C ARG A 63 2.28 -20.79 18.79
N GLU A 64 1.35 -19.84 18.65
CA GLU A 64 0.77 -19.41 17.36
C GLU A 64 1.39 -18.11 16.84
N ARG A 65 2.53 -17.69 17.41
CA ARG A 65 3.26 -16.48 17.03
C ARG A 65 4.50 -16.86 16.20
N PRO A 66 4.74 -16.20 15.04
CA PRO A 66 5.88 -16.56 14.18
C PRO A 66 7.21 -16.32 14.89
N VAL A 67 8.09 -17.32 14.82
CA VAL A 67 9.50 -17.26 15.23
C VAL A 67 10.32 -16.83 14.01
N TYR A 68 11.04 -15.72 14.12
CA TYR A 68 11.95 -15.26 13.08
C TYR A 68 13.27 -16.06 13.14
N GLY A 69 13.57 -16.80 12.06
CA GLY A 69 14.80 -17.57 11.91
C GLY A 69 15.93 -16.74 11.28
N ALA A 70 17.11 -16.81 11.88
CA ALA A 70 18.37 -16.30 11.37
C ALA A 70 18.84 -17.08 10.12
N LEU A 71 19.33 -16.37 9.11
CA LEU A 71 20.03 -16.94 7.95
C LEU A 71 21.54 -16.95 8.23
N ASP A 72 22.13 -18.14 8.30
CA ASP A 72 23.58 -18.35 8.38
C ASP A 72 24.16 -18.47 6.96
N PHE A 73 25.18 -17.66 6.65
CA PHE A 73 25.82 -17.55 5.34
C PHE A 73 27.25 -18.10 5.40
N ARG A 74 27.55 -19.18 4.66
CA ARG A 74 28.92 -19.46 4.18
C ARG A 74 28.98 -20.03 2.75
N ARG A 75 29.65 -19.25 1.88
CA ARG A 75 30.39 -19.55 0.61
C ARG A 75 29.71 -19.50 -0.78
N GLN A 76 29.93 -18.34 -1.45
CA GLN A 76 30.38 -18.01 -2.84
C GLN A 76 31.12 -19.15 -3.65
N VAL A 77 31.11 -19.34 -5.00
CA VAL A 77 31.14 -18.50 -6.26
C VAL A 77 30.76 -19.33 -7.56
N VAL A 78 29.85 -18.77 -8.42
CA VAL A 78 29.73 -18.60 -9.92
C VAL A 78 29.67 -19.77 -10.98
N GLY A 79 28.70 -19.66 -11.96
CA GLY A 79 28.51 -20.04 -13.42
C GLY A 79 28.73 -21.49 -14.00
N ALA A 80 28.33 -21.97 -15.20
CA ALA A 80 27.62 -21.47 -16.40
C ALA A 80 27.05 -22.59 -17.37
N SER A 81 25.94 -22.26 -18.06
CA SER A 81 25.45 -22.56 -19.46
C SER A 81 25.59 -23.93 -20.22
N GLY A 82 24.44 -24.61 -20.43
CA GLY A 82 23.85 -25.34 -21.63
C GLY A 82 24.58 -26.49 -22.39
N PRO A 83 23.94 -27.39 -23.21
CA PRO A 83 22.54 -27.47 -23.73
C PRO A 83 21.84 -28.88 -23.82
N LEU A 84 20.53 -28.86 -24.17
CA LEU A 84 19.59 -29.80 -24.89
C LEU A 84 19.76 -31.34 -25.06
N TYR A 85 18.58 -32.01 -25.08
CA TYR A 85 18.16 -33.34 -25.60
C TYR A 85 18.39 -34.63 -24.78
N SER A 86 17.29 -35.29 -24.35
CA SER A 86 16.84 -36.65 -24.80
C SER A 86 15.98 -37.41 -23.77
N ARG A 87 15.13 -38.28 -24.32
CA ARG A 87 14.10 -39.14 -23.71
C ARG A 87 14.69 -40.46 -23.13
N CYS A 88 13.85 -41.14 -22.33
CA CYS A 88 13.76 -42.60 -22.05
C CYS A 88 14.49 -43.26 -20.84
N GLU A 89 13.64 -43.86 -20.00
CA GLU A 89 13.65 -45.23 -19.41
C GLU A 89 14.55 -45.68 -18.23
N LEU A 90 13.85 -45.98 -17.12
CA LEU A 90 13.81 -47.19 -16.26
C LEU A 90 15.07 -47.89 -15.68
N ARG A 91 14.85 -48.39 -14.43
CA ARG A 91 15.66 -49.27 -13.53
C ARG A 91 16.74 -48.54 -12.71
N GLY A 92 17.03 -48.85 -11.45
CA GLY A 92 16.60 -49.87 -10.50
C GLY A 92 17.79 -50.23 -9.60
N GLY A 93 17.73 -49.89 -8.30
CA GLY A 93 18.57 -50.46 -7.22
C GLY A 93 19.99 -49.90 -7.01
N GLY A 94 20.41 -49.83 -5.74
CA GLY A 94 21.82 -49.96 -5.36
C GLY A 94 22.46 -48.75 -4.66
N ASN A 95 22.67 -48.90 -3.34
CA ASN A 95 23.50 -48.07 -2.48
C ASN A 95 24.91 -47.86 -3.07
N SER A 96 25.34 -46.62 -3.29
CA SER A 96 26.75 -46.20 -3.25
C SER A 96 26.87 -44.68 -3.40
N ARG A 97 27.65 -44.05 -2.50
CA ARG A 97 28.16 -42.68 -2.69
C ARG A 97 29.09 -42.65 -3.91
N PRO A 98 29.05 -41.58 -4.72
CA PRO A 98 30.30 -41.03 -5.23
C PRO A 98 30.38 -39.49 -5.20
N ALA A 99 31.63 -39.04 -5.34
CA ALA A 99 32.17 -37.69 -5.35
C ALA A 99 31.68 -36.82 -6.55
N PRO A 100 31.93 -35.50 -6.56
CA PRO A 100 31.31 -34.57 -7.50
C PRO A 100 32.12 -34.48 -8.82
N PRO A 101 31.47 -34.22 -9.97
CA PRO A 101 32.17 -33.73 -11.15
C PRO A 101 32.20 -32.19 -11.15
N GLN A 102 33.41 -31.64 -11.17
CA GLN A 102 33.68 -30.26 -11.55
C GLN A 102 33.49 -30.06 -13.06
N ARG A 103 33.29 -28.77 -13.40
CA ARG A 103 33.40 -28.09 -14.71
C ARG A 103 32.13 -28.02 -15.55
N TYR A 104 31.40 -26.91 -15.39
CA TYR A 104 31.16 -25.96 -16.48
C TYR A 104 30.92 -24.57 -15.87
N LEU A 105 31.86 -23.65 -16.09
CA LEU A 105 31.87 -22.25 -15.64
C LEU A 105 32.46 -21.44 -16.81
N ALA A 106 31.66 -20.73 -17.61
CA ALA A 106 31.60 -19.27 -17.65
C ALA A 106 30.56 -18.76 -18.68
N ARG A 107 29.96 -17.58 -18.39
CA ARG A 107 29.21 -16.60 -19.25
C ARG A 107 27.69 -16.45 -19.03
N ARG A 108 27.34 -15.31 -18.42
CA ARG A 108 26.46 -14.20 -18.89
C ARG A 108 25.44 -13.73 -17.84
N ALA A 109 25.80 -12.66 -17.14
CA ALA A 109 24.87 -11.58 -16.79
C ALA A 109 25.26 -10.40 -17.69
N GLY A 110 24.74 -10.43 -18.91
CA GLY A 110 24.80 -9.34 -19.87
C GLY A 110 23.45 -8.66 -19.88
N PHE A 111 23.46 -7.37 -19.59
CA PHE A 111 22.42 -6.42 -19.91
C PHE A 111 22.16 -6.50 -21.42
N GLU A 112 21.04 -7.06 -21.87
CA GLU A 112 20.57 -6.90 -23.26
C GLU A 112 19.43 -5.88 -23.26
N GLY A 113 19.83 -4.62 -23.03
CA GLY A 113 19.10 -3.45 -23.46
C GLY A 113 19.68 -2.99 -24.80
N SER A 114 18.78 -2.71 -25.74
CA SER A 114 19.04 -2.14 -27.07
C SER A 114 20.25 -1.21 -27.14
N HIS A 115 21.16 -1.49 -28.07
CA HIS A 115 22.32 -0.69 -28.40
C HIS A 115 21.95 0.74 -28.85
N MET A 116 22.04 1.69 -27.91
CA MET A 116 22.66 3.00 -28.14
C MET A 116 23.50 3.33 -26.92
N ALA A 117 24.80 3.55 -27.12
CA ALA A 117 25.78 3.79 -26.07
C ALA A 117 25.51 5.11 -25.31
N GLY A 118 24.88 5.01 -24.13
CA GLY A 118 24.80 6.10 -23.15
C GLY A 118 25.97 6.02 -22.16
N ARG A 119 26.74 7.11 -22.04
CA ARG A 119 27.88 7.26 -21.10
C ARG A 119 27.44 7.06 -19.63
N ASN A 120 28.21 6.29 -18.86
CA ASN A 120 28.14 6.21 -17.39
C ASN A 120 28.54 7.55 -16.75
N GLY A 121 27.58 8.47 -16.62
CA GLY A 121 27.77 9.81 -16.06
C GLY A 121 27.34 9.96 -14.61
N ARG A 122 27.64 9.02 -13.70
CA ARG A 122 27.36 9.21 -12.27
C ARG A 122 28.46 10.07 -11.64
N THR A 123 28.09 11.26 -11.16
CA THR A 123 29.01 12.17 -10.50
C THR A 123 29.29 11.72 -9.05
N VAL A 124 30.33 12.30 -8.43
CA VAL A 124 30.59 12.11 -6.98
C VAL A 124 29.40 12.60 -6.14
N ARG A 125 28.69 13.63 -6.60
CA ARG A 125 27.48 14.15 -5.95
C ARG A 125 26.36 13.11 -5.97
N ASP A 126 26.16 12.42 -7.10
CA ASP A 126 25.15 11.37 -7.24
C ASP A 126 25.45 10.18 -6.34
N LEU A 127 26.73 9.77 -6.24
CA LEU A 127 27.15 8.69 -5.35
C LEU A 127 26.94 9.06 -3.87
N ARG A 128 27.29 10.28 -3.45
CA ARG A 128 27.04 10.73 -2.08
C ARG A 128 25.55 10.78 -1.76
N ARG A 129 24.72 11.27 -2.68
CA ARG A 129 23.26 11.29 -2.55
C ARG A 129 22.70 9.87 -2.41
N ALA A 130 23.13 8.94 -3.26
CA ALA A 130 22.70 7.55 -3.22
C ALA A 130 23.09 6.87 -1.90
N ASN A 131 24.33 7.06 -1.43
CA ASN A 131 24.77 6.48 -0.16
C ASN A 131 23.98 7.04 1.03
N ARG A 132 23.71 8.35 1.07
CA ARG A 132 22.86 8.96 2.09
C ARG A 132 21.44 8.40 2.06
N THR A 133 20.86 8.27 0.87
CA THR A 133 19.51 7.72 0.67
C THR A 133 19.40 6.33 1.27
N VAL A 134 20.31 5.42 0.91
CA VAL A 134 20.29 4.02 1.36
C VAL A 134 20.47 3.91 2.89
N VAL A 135 21.39 4.68 3.48
CA VAL A 135 21.58 4.68 4.94
C VAL A 135 20.36 5.23 5.67
N LEU A 136 19.81 6.36 5.20
CA LEU A 136 18.67 7.01 5.83
C LEU A 136 17.41 6.12 5.76
N GLN A 137 17.13 5.54 4.59
CA GLN A 137 16.01 4.61 4.42
C GLN A 137 16.16 3.38 5.31
N ARG A 138 17.37 2.82 5.44
CA ARG A 138 17.58 1.65 6.32
C ARG A 138 17.38 1.99 7.79
N LEU A 139 17.86 3.15 8.24
CA LEU A 139 17.59 3.64 9.60
C LEU A 139 16.11 3.94 9.83
N TYR A 140 15.40 4.35 8.78
CA TYR A 140 13.97 4.64 8.86
C TYR A 140 13.11 3.37 8.97
N PHE A 141 13.33 2.39 8.09
CA PHE A 141 12.49 1.18 8.03
C PHE A 141 12.91 0.06 8.98
N ASP A 142 14.19 -0.01 9.34
CA ASP A 142 14.76 -1.13 10.11
C ASP A 142 15.50 -0.66 11.37
N GLY A 143 15.46 0.64 11.66
CA GLY A 143 16.06 1.24 12.85
C GLY A 143 15.40 0.81 14.16
N PRO A 144 16.11 1.02 15.29
CA PRO A 144 17.44 1.61 15.39
C PRO A 144 18.57 0.63 15.02
N LEU A 145 19.64 1.11 14.37
CA LEU A 145 20.79 0.30 13.92
C LEU A 145 22.13 0.94 14.31
N SER A 146 23.13 0.12 14.59
CA SER A 146 24.52 0.58 14.76
C SER A 146 25.24 0.78 13.42
N ARG A 147 26.33 1.55 13.42
CA ARG A 147 27.23 1.69 12.23
C ARG A 147 27.75 0.34 11.73
N PHE A 148 27.95 -0.62 12.64
CA PHE A 148 28.38 -1.96 12.29
C PHE A 148 27.30 -2.71 11.50
N GLU A 149 26.04 -2.61 11.93
CA GLU A 149 24.91 -3.27 11.25
C GLU A 149 24.58 -2.61 9.91
N LEU A 150 24.79 -1.30 9.80
CA LEU A 150 24.57 -0.55 8.55
C LEU A 150 25.45 -1.03 7.40
N GLY A 151 26.71 -1.44 7.64
CA GLY A 151 27.61 -1.89 6.57
C GLY A 151 27.03 -3.05 5.74
N PRO A 152 26.76 -4.23 6.35
CA PRO A 152 26.21 -5.39 5.65
C PRO A 152 24.88 -5.14 4.96
N VAL A 153 23.95 -4.42 5.60
CA VAL A 153 22.60 -4.21 5.04
C VAL A 153 22.55 -3.16 3.93
N THR A 154 23.52 -2.23 3.89
CA THR A 154 23.62 -1.21 2.83
C THR A 154 24.62 -1.58 1.74
N GLY A 155 25.50 -2.56 1.99
CA GLY A 155 26.61 -2.91 1.11
C GLY A 155 27.76 -1.89 1.09
N LEU A 156 27.73 -0.89 1.98
CA LEU A 156 28.75 0.15 2.06
C LEU A 156 29.96 -0.28 2.92
N SER A 157 31.15 0.25 2.60
CA SER A 157 32.33 0.08 3.45
C SER A 157 32.16 0.80 4.79
N SER A 158 32.84 0.32 5.83
CA SER A 158 32.81 0.94 7.17
C SER A 158 33.18 2.42 7.15
N GLY A 159 34.20 2.81 6.36
CA GLY A 159 34.57 4.21 6.17
C GLY A 159 33.46 5.04 5.50
N SER A 160 32.76 4.48 4.51
CA SER A 160 31.64 5.16 3.85
C SER A 160 30.45 5.34 4.79
N VAL A 161 30.10 4.30 5.56
CA VAL A 161 29.05 4.38 6.59
C VAL A 161 29.39 5.44 7.61
N SER A 162 30.62 5.47 8.14
CA SER A 162 31.05 6.48 9.11
C SER A 162 30.93 7.90 8.58
N ASN A 163 31.37 8.14 7.33
CA ASN A 163 31.26 9.46 6.71
C ASN A 163 29.80 9.89 6.50
N VAL A 164 28.97 9.01 5.94
CA VAL A 164 27.54 9.29 5.70
C VAL A 164 26.80 9.54 7.01
N VAL A 165 27.05 8.72 8.02
CA VAL A 165 26.43 8.89 9.34
C VAL A 165 26.90 10.20 9.99
N ALA A 166 28.18 10.56 9.89
CA ALA A 166 28.66 11.84 10.40
C ALA A 166 27.92 13.01 9.75
N ASP A 167 27.80 13.01 8.41
CA ASP A 167 27.05 14.04 7.69
C ASP A 167 25.57 14.10 8.13
N LEU A 168 24.91 12.96 8.27
CA LEU A 168 23.49 12.91 8.67
C LEU A 168 23.28 13.37 10.13
N VAL A 169 24.23 13.10 11.03
CA VAL A 169 24.21 13.63 12.41
C VAL A 169 24.43 15.14 12.41
N THR A 170 25.39 15.64 11.62
CA THR A 170 25.64 17.08 11.48
C THR A 170 24.42 17.82 10.93
N ASP A 171 23.70 17.21 9.98
CA ASP A 171 22.46 17.75 9.44
C ASP A 171 21.26 17.59 10.41
N GLY A 172 21.44 16.95 11.57
CA GLY A 172 20.39 16.72 12.58
C GLY A 172 19.32 15.71 12.15
N LEU A 173 19.57 14.90 11.12
CA LEU A 173 18.59 13.95 10.56
C LEU A 173 18.55 12.62 11.31
N ILE A 174 19.64 12.29 12.01
CA ILE A 174 19.74 11.08 12.82
C ILE A 174 20.31 11.42 14.18
N GLU A 175 19.86 10.69 15.20
CA GLU A 175 20.25 10.86 16.60
C GLU A 175 20.63 9.51 17.22
N GLU A 176 21.34 9.55 18.35
CA GLU A 176 21.69 8.36 19.10
C GLU A 176 20.47 7.79 19.83
N ALA A 177 20.26 6.48 19.72
CA ALA A 177 19.13 5.74 20.27
C ALA A 177 19.57 4.78 21.41
N GLY A 178 20.64 5.14 22.12
CA GLY A 178 21.26 4.31 23.17
C GLY A 178 22.41 3.44 22.67
N SER A 179 22.82 2.48 23.49
CA SER A 179 23.95 1.58 23.19
C SER A 179 23.60 0.13 23.50
N VAL A 180 24.14 -0.78 22.71
CA VAL A 180 24.09 -2.23 22.95
C VAL A 180 25.48 -2.77 23.28
N ASP A 181 25.54 -3.72 24.20
CA ASP A 181 26.78 -4.42 24.52
C ASP A 181 27.30 -5.17 23.29
N SER A 182 28.61 -5.41 23.27
CA SER A 182 29.25 -6.18 22.21
C SER A 182 30.05 -7.32 22.81
N ASP A 183 30.08 -8.47 22.15
CA ASP A 183 30.86 -9.64 22.57
C ASP A 183 32.36 -9.33 22.54
N GLY A 184 32.87 -8.75 23.64
CA GLY A 184 34.29 -8.48 23.87
C GLY A 184 34.83 -7.15 23.34
N GLY A 185 33.97 -6.17 23.00
CA GLY A 185 34.38 -4.85 22.47
C GLY A 185 33.67 -3.66 23.12
N ARG A 186 33.98 -2.44 22.64
CA ARG A 186 33.29 -1.20 23.08
C ARG A 186 31.79 -1.29 22.73
N PRO A 187 30.88 -0.90 23.65
CA PRO A 187 29.45 -0.83 23.37
C PRO A 187 29.16 -0.06 22.07
N ARG A 188 28.20 -0.57 21.29
CA ARG A 188 27.85 -0.03 19.98
C ARG A 188 26.70 0.94 20.14
N THR A 189 26.92 2.19 19.74
CA THR A 189 25.86 3.20 19.66
C THR A 189 24.86 2.83 18.58
N LEU A 190 23.59 2.79 18.95
CA LEU A 190 22.46 2.68 18.05
C LEU A 190 22.07 4.06 17.51
N LEU A 191 21.65 4.11 16.27
CA LEU A 191 21.23 5.33 15.58
C LEU A 191 19.78 5.16 15.11
N ARG A 192 19.03 6.25 15.11
CA ARG A 192 17.69 6.33 14.52
C ARG A 192 17.48 7.65 13.81
N VAL A 193 16.47 7.71 12.95
CA VAL A 193 16.01 8.98 12.38
C VAL A 193 15.47 9.87 13.48
N ALA A 194 15.88 11.14 13.49
CA ALA A 194 15.40 12.14 14.44
C ALA A 194 14.00 12.60 14.02
N PRO A 195 12.93 12.30 14.78
CA PRO A 195 11.56 12.57 14.31
C PRO A 195 11.29 14.05 14.02
N ALA A 196 11.83 14.96 14.84
CA ALA A 196 11.64 16.41 14.69
C ALA A 196 12.45 17.07 13.56
N SER A 197 13.24 16.30 12.80
CA SER A 197 14.13 16.83 11.75
C SER A 197 13.41 17.21 10.45
N GLY A 198 12.16 16.79 10.29
CA GLY A 198 11.28 17.18 9.18
C GLY A 198 9.83 17.05 9.59
N HIS A 199 8.96 17.80 8.92
CA HIS A 199 7.51 17.72 9.10
C HIS A 199 6.85 17.65 7.73
N MET A 200 5.68 17.05 7.64
CA MET A 200 4.92 16.94 6.40
C MET A 200 3.44 16.98 6.71
N ILE A 201 2.66 17.49 5.77
CA ILE A 201 1.21 17.41 5.86
C ILE A 201 0.73 16.36 4.87
N GLY A 202 -0.11 15.45 5.33
CA GLY A 202 -0.91 14.58 4.49
C GLY A 202 -2.34 15.10 4.39
N VAL A 203 -2.91 15.06 3.21
CA VAL A 203 -4.29 15.44 2.95
C VAL A 203 -5.01 14.31 2.23
N ASP A 204 -6.15 13.88 2.74
CA ASP A 204 -7.09 12.99 2.07
C ASP A 204 -8.32 13.80 1.63
N VAL A 205 -8.47 13.98 0.32
CA VAL A 205 -9.66 14.54 -0.29
C VAL A 205 -10.59 13.39 -0.65
N GLY A 206 -11.41 12.98 0.31
CA GLY A 206 -12.45 11.97 0.10
C GLY A 206 -13.73 12.55 -0.48
N GLU A 207 -14.72 11.68 -0.73
CA GLU A 207 -16.07 12.07 -1.17
C GLU A 207 -17.01 12.41 0.01
N THR A 208 -16.62 12.10 1.25
CA THR A 208 -17.41 12.39 2.47
C THR A 208 -16.79 13.48 3.34
N ARG A 209 -15.47 13.68 3.27
CA ARG A 209 -14.73 14.66 4.05
C ARG A 209 -13.39 15.00 3.42
N VAL A 210 -12.83 16.16 3.78
CA VAL A 210 -11.42 16.48 3.61
C VAL A 210 -10.73 16.32 4.97
N ARG A 211 -9.71 15.48 5.04
CA ARG A 211 -8.90 15.26 6.24
C ARG A 211 -7.49 15.80 6.03
N VAL A 212 -6.98 16.52 7.02
CA VAL A 212 -5.63 17.10 7.01
C VAL A 212 -4.91 16.69 8.28
N GLU A 213 -3.73 16.11 8.14
CA GLU A 213 -2.90 15.66 9.27
C GLU A 213 -1.48 16.16 9.11
N LEU A 214 -0.91 16.68 10.20
CA LEU A 214 0.49 17.06 10.29
C LEU A 214 1.28 15.94 10.95
N PHE A 215 2.39 15.57 10.34
CA PHE A 215 3.27 14.51 10.82
C PHE A 215 4.69 15.01 11.06
N ASP A 216 5.39 14.36 11.99
CA ASP A 216 6.85 14.40 12.08
C ASP A 216 7.52 13.45 11.08
N LEU A 217 8.85 13.44 11.01
CA LEU A 217 9.59 12.61 10.06
C LEU A 217 9.35 11.11 10.27
N ALA A 218 9.00 10.68 11.48
CA ALA A 218 8.68 9.30 11.81
C ALA A 218 7.22 8.92 11.46
N LEU A 219 6.48 9.82 10.80
CA LEU A 219 5.04 9.73 10.55
C LEU A 219 4.21 9.63 11.83
N THR A 220 4.69 10.20 12.93
CA THR A 220 3.87 10.41 14.13
C THR A 220 2.94 11.59 13.86
N GLU A 221 1.64 11.38 14.03
CA GLU A 221 0.64 12.45 13.94
C GLU A 221 0.83 13.45 15.09
N LEU A 222 0.92 14.73 14.74
CA LEU A 222 1.09 15.84 15.67
C LEU A 222 -0.21 16.65 15.82
N ALA A 223 -0.98 16.78 14.75
CA ALA A 223 -2.28 17.45 14.72
C ALA A 223 -3.13 16.95 13.54
N ARG A 224 -4.45 17.06 13.69
CA ARG A 224 -5.44 16.61 12.71
C ARG A 224 -6.65 17.54 12.72
N THR A 225 -7.21 17.75 11.54
CA THR A 225 -8.53 18.36 11.37
C THR A 225 -9.30 17.68 10.24
N GLU A 226 -10.63 17.75 10.32
CA GLU A 226 -11.54 17.16 9.35
C GLU A 226 -12.66 18.15 9.00
N ARG A 227 -13.01 18.20 7.72
CA ARG A 227 -14.08 19.04 7.20
C ARG A 227 -15.06 18.18 6.41
N PRO A 228 -16.31 18.01 6.87
CA PRO A 228 -17.28 17.18 6.17
C PRO A 228 -17.66 17.81 4.82
N LEU A 229 -17.89 16.96 3.83
CA LEU A 229 -18.39 17.34 2.52
C LEU A 229 -19.86 16.95 2.40
N THR A 230 -20.64 17.78 1.72
CA THR A 230 -22.00 17.41 1.37
C THR A 230 -21.95 16.43 0.19
N PRO A 231 -22.62 15.26 0.29
CA PRO A 231 -22.66 14.30 -0.80
C PRO A 231 -23.10 14.93 -2.12
N HIS A 232 -22.47 14.50 -3.21
CA HIS A 232 -22.77 14.97 -4.59
C HIS A 232 -22.55 16.47 -4.84
N ARG A 233 -21.89 17.18 -3.92
CA ARG A 233 -21.52 18.59 -4.08
C ARG A 233 -20.01 18.77 -3.88
N TYR A 234 -19.25 18.48 -4.92
CA TYR A 234 -17.79 18.54 -4.94
C TYR A 234 -17.28 19.82 -5.60
N ASP A 235 -17.73 20.97 -5.10
CA ASP A 235 -17.27 22.26 -5.59
C ASP A 235 -15.76 22.42 -5.33
N VAL A 236 -15.01 22.71 -6.39
CA VAL A 236 -13.55 22.79 -6.35
C VAL A 236 -13.06 23.88 -5.39
N GLU A 237 -13.72 25.03 -5.34
CA GLU A 237 -13.32 26.15 -4.49
C GLU A 237 -13.60 25.86 -3.01
N VAL A 238 -14.70 25.16 -2.73
CA VAL A 238 -15.01 24.68 -1.38
C VAL A 238 -13.94 23.69 -0.91
N ILE A 239 -13.58 22.71 -1.75
CA ILE A 239 -12.56 21.70 -1.43
C ILE A 239 -11.18 22.34 -1.27
N ALA A 240 -10.75 23.18 -2.22
CA ALA A 240 -9.49 23.91 -2.13
C ALA A 240 -9.46 24.80 -0.88
N GLY A 241 -10.59 25.44 -0.55
CA GLY A 241 -10.80 26.15 0.70
C GLY A 241 -10.57 25.26 1.92
N HIS A 242 -11.22 24.10 2.00
CA HIS A 242 -11.06 23.16 3.12
C HIS A 242 -9.62 22.70 3.30
N ILE A 243 -8.90 22.41 2.20
CA ILE A 243 -7.49 22.04 2.24
C ILE A 243 -6.65 23.18 2.83
N ARG A 244 -6.79 24.41 2.31
CA ARG A 244 -6.02 25.57 2.78
C ARG A 244 -6.28 25.88 4.25
N HIS A 245 -7.54 25.92 4.67
CA HIS A 245 -7.89 26.17 6.07
C HIS A 245 -7.38 25.06 6.98
N GLY A 246 -7.51 23.79 6.57
CA GLY A 246 -7.02 22.67 7.35
C GLY A 246 -5.49 22.68 7.53
N ILE A 247 -4.75 23.06 6.48
CA ILE A 247 -3.29 23.27 6.57
C ILE A 247 -2.95 24.37 7.57
N SER A 248 -3.60 25.53 7.49
CA SER A 248 -3.36 26.63 8.42
C SER A 248 -3.70 26.25 9.87
N GLU A 249 -4.76 25.47 10.07
CA GLU A 249 -5.23 25.00 11.37
C GLU A 249 -4.22 24.07 12.04
N VAL A 250 -3.76 22.99 11.37
CA VAL A 250 -2.79 22.06 11.95
C VAL A 250 -1.41 22.68 12.22
N LEU A 251 -1.03 23.69 11.43
CA LEU A 251 0.20 24.46 11.68
C LEU A 251 0.06 25.41 12.87
N ALA A 252 -1.09 26.08 13.00
CA ALA A 252 -1.38 26.95 14.13
C ALA A 252 -1.43 26.17 15.45
N ASP A 253 -2.08 25.00 15.46
CA ASP A 253 -2.22 24.15 16.65
C ASP A 253 -0.87 23.66 17.19
N THR A 254 0.09 23.43 16.30
CA THR A 254 1.42 22.90 16.68
C THR A 254 2.50 23.97 16.79
N GLY A 255 2.26 25.18 16.27
CA GLY A 255 3.24 26.25 16.19
C GLY A 255 4.44 25.95 15.27
N ILE A 256 4.32 24.95 14.40
CA ILE A 256 5.37 24.59 13.45
C ILE A 256 5.40 25.61 12.31
N ALA A 257 6.56 26.25 12.13
CA ALA A 257 6.78 27.19 11.05
C ALA A 257 6.69 26.47 9.67
N PRO A 258 5.96 27.04 8.68
CA PRO A 258 5.78 26.44 7.35
C PRO A 258 7.09 26.04 6.65
N GLU A 259 8.18 26.76 6.89
CA GLU A 259 9.51 26.52 6.29
C GLU A 259 10.14 25.21 6.78
N ARG A 260 9.61 24.61 7.86
CA ARG A 260 10.03 23.30 8.36
C ARG A 260 9.32 22.14 7.68
N LEU A 261 8.30 22.42 6.85
CA LEU A 261 7.63 21.40 6.05
C LEU A 261 8.56 20.92 4.93
N LEU A 262 8.65 19.60 4.78
CA LEU A 262 9.24 18.95 3.62
C LEU A 262 8.30 19.05 2.40
N GLY A 263 7.00 19.21 2.65
CA GLY A 263 5.98 19.40 1.64
C GLY A 263 4.59 19.06 2.17
N VAL A 264 3.60 19.26 1.30
CA VAL A 264 2.22 18.87 1.54
C VAL A 264 1.84 17.83 0.49
N GLY A 265 1.57 16.60 0.94
CA GLY A 265 1.03 15.55 0.09
C GLY A 265 -0.49 15.56 0.10
N ILE A 266 -1.11 15.34 -1.06
CA ILE A 266 -2.57 15.37 -1.24
C ILE A 266 -2.99 14.15 -2.05
N GLY A 267 -3.78 13.27 -1.45
CA GLY A 267 -4.52 12.22 -2.13
C GLY A 267 -5.87 12.77 -2.60
N VAL A 268 -6.17 12.66 -3.89
CA VAL A 268 -7.42 13.14 -4.49
C VAL A 268 -8.15 12.04 -5.28
N PRO A 269 -9.48 12.15 -5.50
CA PRO A 269 -10.19 11.26 -6.40
C PRO A 269 -9.87 11.61 -7.85
N GLY A 270 -9.73 10.60 -8.71
CA GLY A 270 -9.55 10.77 -10.14
C GLY A 270 -8.09 10.75 -10.61
N ILE A 271 -7.91 11.06 -11.89
CA ILE A 271 -6.62 10.99 -12.58
C ILE A 271 -5.89 12.31 -12.38
N VAL A 272 -4.62 12.23 -11.94
CA VAL A 272 -3.75 13.40 -11.77
C VAL A 272 -2.74 13.43 -12.91
N GLU A 273 -2.75 14.51 -13.67
CA GLU A 273 -1.76 14.83 -14.68
C GLU A 273 -0.84 15.95 -14.17
N HIS A 274 0.47 15.79 -14.33
CA HIS A 274 1.43 16.83 -13.99
C HIS A 274 1.90 17.55 -15.24
N THR A 275 1.66 18.85 -15.31
CA THR A 275 2.05 19.73 -16.41
C THR A 275 3.13 20.70 -15.95
N ALA A 276 4.05 21.06 -16.85
CA ALA A 276 5.15 21.97 -16.50
C ALA A 276 4.69 23.40 -16.21
N ASP A 277 3.54 23.83 -16.74
CA ASP A 277 2.99 25.18 -16.62
C ASP A 277 1.92 25.32 -15.52
N ARG A 278 1.16 24.26 -15.20
CA ARG A 278 0.03 24.33 -14.24
C ARG A 278 0.20 23.46 -13.00
N GLY A 279 1.30 22.72 -12.90
CA GLY A 279 1.48 21.73 -11.85
C GLY A 279 0.48 20.57 -12.00
N ALA A 280 -0.03 20.07 -10.88
CA ALA A 280 -1.03 19.00 -10.88
C ALA A 280 -2.43 19.48 -11.34
N VAL A 281 -2.95 18.80 -12.37
CA VAL A 281 -4.27 18.95 -12.96
C VAL A 281 -5.07 17.66 -12.69
N VAL A 282 -6.28 17.79 -12.16
CA VAL A 282 -7.11 16.67 -11.70
C VAL A 282 -8.32 16.48 -12.60
N HIS A 283 -8.51 15.25 -13.08
CA HIS A 283 -9.67 14.81 -13.84
C HIS A 283 -10.46 13.78 -13.02
N GLY A 284 -11.57 14.23 -12.44
CA GLY A 284 -12.41 13.43 -11.54
C GLY A 284 -13.84 13.36 -12.06
N GLN A 285 -14.10 12.50 -13.05
CA GLN A 285 -15.42 12.41 -13.69
C GLN A 285 -16.54 12.06 -12.68
N THR A 286 -16.25 11.21 -11.69
CA THR A 286 -17.21 10.80 -10.65
C THR A 286 -17.59 11.93 -9.69
N ILE A 287 -16.73 12.94 -9.57
CA ILE A 287 -16.93 14.13 -8.73
C ILE A 287 -17.21 15.40 -9.56
N GLY A 288 -17.38 15.27 -10.88
CA GLY A 288 -17.69 16.38 -11.79
C GLY A 288 -16.50 17.31 -12.08
N TRP A 289 -15.27 16.90 -11.80
CA TRP A 289 -14.07 17.67 -12.07
C TRP A 289 -13.54 17.38 -13.48
N ASP A 290 -13.37 18.43 -14.27
CA ASP A 290 -12.77 18.36 -15.61
C ASP A 290 -11.54 19.28 -15.67
N ALA A 291 -10.35 18.66 -15.82
CA ALA A 291 -9.07 19.35 -15.97
C ALA A 291 -8.83 20.46 -14.94
N VAL A 292 -9.14 20.19 -13.67
CA VAL A 292 -9.05 21.17 -12.58
C VAL A 292 -7.58 21.43 -12.24
N PRO A 293 -7.05 22.67 -12.35
CA PRO A 293 -5.65 22.98 -12.03
C PRO A 293 -5.49 23.13 -10.50
N LEU A 294 -5.66 22.04 -9.76
CA LEU A 294 -5.77 22.04 -8.30
C LEU A 294 -4.54 22.66 -7.63
N GLU A 295 -3.34 22.35 -8.11
CA GLU A 295 -2.12 22.92 -7.51
C GLU A 295 -2.08 24.45 -7.63
N ALA A 296 -2.42 24.99 -8.81
CA ALA A 296 -2.48 26.43 -9.03
C ALA A 296 -3.55 27.11 -8.14
N LEU A 297 -4.73 26.48 -7.99
CA LEU A 297 -5.80 26.98 -7.11
C LEU A 297 -5.40 26.97 -5.63
N LEU A 298 -4.68 25.94 -5.20
CA LEU A 298 -4.15 25.88 -3.84
C LEU A 298 -3.10 26.98 -3.62
N ARG A 299 -2.18 27.16 -4.57
CA ARG A 299 -1.13 28.19 -4.53
C ARG A 299 -1.71 29.60 -4.46
N ALA A 300 -2.71 29.91 -5.27
CA ALA A 300 -3.29 31.26 -5.36
C ALA A 300 -3.83 31.81 -4.03
N GLY A 301 -4.27 30.94 -3.12
CA GLY A 301 -4.77 31.31 -1.80
C GLY A 301 -3.90 30.83 -0.63
N SER A 302 -2.72 30.26 -0.89
CA SER A 302 -1.91 29.62 0.14
C SER A 302 -1.16 30.63 1.01
N GLN A 303 -1.02 30.30 2.29
CA GLN A 303 -0.11 30.99 3.22
C GLN A 303 1.26 30.31 3.29
N LEU A 304 1.46 29.20 2.56
CA LEU A 304 2.73 28.50 2.55
C LEU A 304 3.74 29.22 1.65
N PRO A 305 5.03 29.23 2.02
CA PRO A 305 6.09 29.70 1.14
C PRO A 305 6.11 28.93 -0.18
N ASP A 306 6.48 29.60 -1.28
CA ASP A 306 6.62 28.98 -2.62
C ASP A 306 7.59 27.78 -2.62
N ALA A 307 8.57 27.79 -1.71
CA ALA A 307 9.54 26.72 -1.55
C ALA A 307 8.96 25.42 -0.96
N VAL A 308 7.76 25.44 -0.36
CA VAL A 308 7.10 24.25 0.18
C VAL A 308 6.34 23.55 -0.95
N PRO A 309 6.78 22.37 -1.44
CA PRO A 309 6.15 21.69 -2.57
C PRO A 309 4.79 21.09 -2.21
N TYR A 310 3.87 21.08 -3.17
CA TYR A 310 2.68 20.24 -3.15
C TYR A 310 2.96 18.97 -3.95
N PHE A 311 2.63 17.82 -3.38
CA PHE A 311 2.67 16.54 -4.05
C PHE A 311 1.24 16.02 -4.15
N ILE A 312 0.62 16.15 -5.31
CA ILE A 312 -0.77 15.79 -5.52
C ILE A 312 -0.83 14.50 -6.34
N ASP A 313 -1.56 13.52 -5.86
CA ASP A 313 -1.72 12.24 -6.56
C ASP A 313 -3.06 11.59 -6.22
N ASN A 314 -3.39 10.50 -6.89
CA ASN A 314 -4.62 9.75 -6.65
C ASN A 314 -4.62 9.07 -5.26
N GLY A 315 -5.74 9.14 -4.54
CA GLY A 315 -5.88 8.59 -3.19
C GLY A 315 -5.68 7.06 -3.10
N ALA A 316 -5.99 6.30 -4.15
CA ALA A 316 -5.67 4.87 -4.18
C ALA A 316 -4.16 4.64 -4.27
N LYS A 317 -3.41 5.47 -5.00
CA LYS A 317 -1.95 5.39 -5.05
C LYS A 317 -1.33 5.70 -3.71
N THR A 318 -1.78 6.75 -3.02
CA THR A 318 -1.25 7.10 -1.70
C THR A 318 -1.53 5.99 -0.68
N LEU A 319 -2.76 5.45 -0.65
CA LEU A 319 -3.09 4.26 0.14
C LEU A 319 -2.14 3.10 -0.18
N GLY A 320 -1.94 2.82 -1.46
CA GLY A 320 -1.07 1.74 -1.94
C GLY A 320 0.36 1.88 -1.44
N GLN A 321 0.92 3.09 -1.52
CA GLN A 321 2.26 3.36 -0.99
C GLN A 321 2.33 3.11 0.52
N ALA A 322 1.34 3.59 1.28
CA ALA A 322 1.29 3.38 2.72
C ALA A 322 1.24 1.89 3.09
N GLU A 323 0.37 1.12 2.45
CA GLU A 323 0.25 -0.33 2.67
C GLU A 323 1.53 -1.09 2.29
N MET A 324 2.25 -0.65 1.26
CA MET A 324 3.54 -1.23 0.88
C MET A 324 4.66 -0.91 1.87
N TRP A 325 4.67 0.30 2.43
CA TRP A 325 5.71 0.73 3.38
C TRP A 325 5.50 0.13 4.77
N PHE A 326 4.27 0.20 5.28
CA PHE A 326 3.96 -0.07 6.69
C PHE A 326 2.88 -1.12 6.92
N GLY A 327 2.11 -1.47 5.88
CA GLY A 327 0.93 -2.30 6.01
C GLY A 327 1.11 -3.75 5.53
N GLY A 328 0.02 -4.30 4.99
CA GLY A 328 -0.07 -5.67 4.50
C GLY A 328 0.76 -5.93 3.24
N GLY A 329 1.26 -4.89 2.58
CA GLY A 329 2.05 -4.97 1.35
C GLY A 329 3.54 -5.17 1.62
N ARG A 330 4.00 -4.94 2.85
CA ARG A 330 5.43 -4.96 3.19
C ARG A 330 6.09 -6.29 2.81
N GLY A 331 7.18 -6.19 2.05
CA GLY A 331 7.97 -7.32 1.56
C GLY A 331 7.42 -8.03 0.32
N ALA A 332 6.26 -7.61 -0.21
CA ALA A 332 5.81 -8.05 -1.53
C ALA A 332 6.54 -7.24 -2.63
N ARG A 333 6.81 -7.87 -3.78
CA ARG A 333 7.41 -7.16 -4.93
C ARG A 333 6.37 -6.70 -5.94
N ASN A 334 5.23 -7.38 -5.98
CA ASN A 334 4.08 -6.99 -6.76
C ASN A 334 2.80 -7.13 -5.93
N ALA A 335 1.99 -6.10 -5.91
CA ALA A 335 0.76 -6.07 -5.13
C ALA A 335 -0.28 -5.20 -5.81
N VAL A 336 -1.54 -5.47 -5.51
CA VAL A 336 -2.63 -4.54 -5.78
C VAL A 336 -3.24 -4.11 -4.46
N VAL A 337 -3.41 -2.82 -4.26
CA VAL A 337 -4.07 -2.26 -3.08
C VAL A 337 -5.35 -1.59 -3.54
N ALA A 338 -6.49 -2.18 -3.22
CA ALA A 338 -7.80 -1.67 -3.57
C ALA A 338 -8.30 -0.70 -2.49
N LEU A 339 -8.69 0.50 -2.91
CA LEU A 339 -9.31 1.53 -2.07
C LEU A 339 -10.83 1.43 -2.21
N PHE A 340 -11.53 1.12 -1.12
CA PHE A 340 -12.98 1.09 -1.08
C PHE A 340 -13.53 2.19 -0.20
N GLY A 341 -14.41 3.00 -0.77
CA GLY A 341 -15.18 4.02 -0.06
C GLY A 341 -16.50 4.27 -0.78
N SER A 342 -16.80 5.55 -1.01
CA SER A 342 -17.94 5.98 -1.85
C SER A 342 -17.84 5.39 -3.26
N GLY A 343 -16.62 5.32 -3.80
CA GLY A 343 -16.24 4.61 -5.02
C GLY A 343 -15.30 3.43 -4.75
N VAL A 344 -14.76 2.84 -5.82
CA VAL A 344 -13.69 1.83 -5.71
C VAL A 344 -12.55 2.14 -6.67
N GLY A 345 -11.32 2.11 -6.16
CA GLY A 345 -10.09 2.34 -6.93
C GLY A 345 -9.03 1.30 -6.58
N ALA A 346 -7.91 1.31 -7.30
CA ALA A 346 -6.78 0.47 -6.95
C ALA A 346 -5.44 1.11 -7.28
N CYS A 347 -4.41 0.72 -6.55
CA CYS A 347 -3.01 0.99 -6.85
C CYS A 347 -2.32 -0.32 -7.21
N LEU A 348 -1.67 -0.31 -8.37
CA LEU A 348 -0.79 -1.39 -8.81
C LEU A 348 0.64 -1.04 -8.44
N VAL A 349 1.31 -1.96 -7.76
CA VAL A 349 2.74 -1.89 -7.44
C VAL A 349 3.42 -3.09 -8.09
N THR A 350 4.44 -2.83 -8.89
CA THR A 350 5.30 -3.86 -9.54
C THR A 350 6.75 -3.39 -9.51
N PRO A 351 7.75 -4.22 -9.86
CA PRO A 351 9.14 -3.78 -9.96
C PRO A 351 9.36 -2.60 -10.92
N GLU A 352 8.54 -2.48 -11.97
CA GLU A 352 8.58 -1.39 -12.94
C GLU A 352 7.90 -0.12 -12.43
N VAL A 353 7.05 -0.25 -11.41
CA VAL A 353 6.23 0.81 -10.82
C VAL A 353 6.33 0.74 -9.30
N GLU A 354 7.56 0.84 -8.78
CA GLU A 354 7.88 0.60 -7.36
C GLU A 354 7.15 1.58 -6.42
N HIS A 355 6.89 2.81 -6.87
CA HIS A 355 6.14 3.82 -6.13
C HIS A 355 4.62 3.71 -6.31
N GLY A 356 4.14 2.67 -6.97
CA GLY A 356 2.74 2.45 -7.28
C GLY A 356 2.18 3.38 -8.37
N ARG A 357 1.12 2.90 -9.02
CA ARG A 357 0.33 3.63 -10.00
C ARG A 357 -1.14 3.41 -9.72
N ALA A 358 -1.90 4.49 -9.64
CA ALA A 358 -3.34 4.40 -9.63
C ALA A 358 -3.86 3.81 -10.95
N VAL A 359 -4.80 2.90 -10.84
CA VAL A 359 -5.51 2.30 -11.97
C VAL A 359 -7.01 2.46 -11.75
N GLU A 360 -7.73 2.77 -12.82
CA GLU A 360 -9.18 3.00 -12.83
C GLU A 360 -9.97 1.68 -12.83
N TRP A 361 -9.60 0.78 -11.92
CA TRP A 361 -10.16 -0.57 -11.79
C TRP A 361 -11.66 -0.57 -11.52
N GLY A 362 -12.17 0.40 -10.75
CA GLY A 362 -13.60 0.55 -10.49
C GLY A 362 -14.45 0.85 -11.72
N HIS A 363 -13.83 1.31 -12.80
CA HIS A 363 -14.53 1.63 -14.05
C HIS A 363 -14.47 0.51 -15.10
N LEU A 364 -13.86 -0.64 -14.79
CA LEU A 364 -13.96 -1.83 -15.62
C LEU A 364 -15.41 -2.31 -15.72
N THR A 365 -15.82 -2.71 -16.93
CA THR A 365 -17.19 -3.19 -17.17
C THR A 365 -17.34 -4.63 -16.72
N VAL A 366 -17.95 -4.85 -15.56
CA VAL A 366 -18.27 -6.19 -15.04
C VAL A 366 -19.63 -6.69 -15.50
N ARG A 367 -20.51 -5.79 -15.97
CA ARG A 367 -21.82 -6.15 -16.51
C ARG A 367 -22.18 -5.34 -17.74
N VAL A 368 -22.03 -5.94 -18.93
CA VAL A 368 -22.42 -5.32 -20.20
C VAL A 368 -23.89 -4.90 -20.16
N ARG A 369 -24.17 -3.65 -20.54
CA ARG A 369 -25.51 -3.01 -20.44
C ARG A 369 -26.06 -3.03 -19.01
N GLY A 370 -25.16 -2.98 -18.02
CA GLY A 370 -25.49 -2.93 -16.60
C GLY A 370 -25.93 -1.55 -16.12
N ARG A 371 -25.87 -1.37 -14.79
CA ARG A 371 -26.23 -0.13 -14.08
C ARG A 371 -25.36 1.03 -14.55
N ARG A 372 -25.96 2.22 -14.62
CA ARG A 372 -25.23 3.46 -14.89
C ARG A 372 -24.32 3.82 -13.71
N CYS A 373 -23.05 4.00 -14.00
CA CYS A 373 -22.03 4.47 -13.05
C CYS A 373 -22.03 6.00 -12.96
N ARG A 374 -21.50 6.55 -11.86
CA ARG A 374 -21.31 7.99 -11.67
C ARG A 374 -20.39 8.61 -12.72
N CYS A 375 -19.44 7.85 -13.27
CA CYS A 375 -18.61 8.29 -14.40
C CYS A 375 -19.38 8.43 -15.73
N GLY A 376 -20.65 8.01 -15.79
CA GLY A 376 -21.52 8.10 -16.97
C GLY A 376 -21.56 6.84 -17.84
N ALA A 377 -20.62 5.90 -17.66
CA ALA A 377 -20.62 4.61 -18.37
C ALA A 377 -21.64 3.62 -17.78
N LEU A 378 -21.86 2.49 -18.47
CA LEU A 378 -22.76 1.41 -18.05
C LEU A 378 -21.95 0.18 -17.63
N GLY A 379 -22.28 -0.40 -16.49
CA GLY A 379 -21.76 -1.70 -16.08
C GLY A 379 -20.43 -1.67 -15.34
N CYS A 380 -19.94 -0.50 -14.93
CA CYS A 380 -18.71 -0.38 -14.15
C CYS A 380 -18.81 -1.12 -12.82
N LEU A 381 -17.70 -1.69 -12.34
CA LEU A 381 -17.62 -2.34 -11.03
C LEU A 381 -18.10 -1.42 -9.89
N GLU A 382 -17.72 -0.15 -9.89
CA GLU A 382 -18.12 0.83 -8.88
C GLU A 382 -19.64 0.97 -8.75
N ALA A 383 -20.38 0.83 -9.85
CA ALA A 383 -21.85 0.88 -9.85
C ALA A 383 -22.47 -0.28 -9.05
N TYR A 384 -21.69 -1.30 -8.71
CA TYR A 384 -22.12 -2.43 -7.89
C TYR A 384 -21.41 -2.46 -6.54
N ALA A 385 -20.14 -2.05 -6.45
CA ALA A 385 -19.33 -2.26 -5.26
C ALA A 385 -19.03 -1.02 -4.39
N GLY A 386 -19.24 0.19 -4.91
CA GLY A 386 -19.06 1.41 -4.09
C GLY A 386 -20.10 1.51 -2.98
N ALA A 387 -19.76 2.12 -1.83
CA ALA A 387 -20.65 2.18 -0.67
C ALA A 387 -22.03 2.79 -0.99
N GLY A 388 -22.06 3.92 -1.71
CA GLY A 388 -23.31 4.52 -2.20
C GLY A 388 -24.11 3.54 -3.08
N SER A 389 -23.44 2.79 -3.96
CA SER A 389 -24.08 1.77 -4.80
C SER A 389 -24.70 0.62 -4.00
N LEU A 390 -24.06 0.18 -2.90
CA LEU A 390 -24.62 -0.85 -2.00
C LEU A 390 -25.89 -0.34 -1.33
N ILE A 391 -25.86 0.89 -0.81
CA ILE A 391 -27.00 1.52 -0.14
C ILE A 391 -28.18 1.69 -1.11
N ASP A 392 -27.90 2.19 -2.32
CA ASP A 392 -28.93 2.34 -3.37
C ASP A 392 -29.54 0.99 -3.75
N ARG A 393 -28.72 -0.04 -3.99
CA ARG A 393 -29.20 -1.39 -4.35
C ARG A 393 -30.04 -2.00 -3.25
N TRP A 394 -29.69 -1.76 -1.99
CA TRP A 394 -30.48 -2.22 -0.85
C TRP A 394 -31.84 -1.51 -0.80
N ARG A 395 -31.89 -0.19 -0.98
CA ARG A 395 -33.14 0.58 -1.06
C ARG A 395 -34.01 0.15 -2.23
N GLU A 396 -33.45 0.05 -3.43
CA GLU A 396 -34.14 -0.38 -4.66
C GLU A 396 -34.77 -1.77 -4.54
N ALA A 397 -34.12 -2.67 -3.80
CA ALA A 397 -34.61 -4.03 -3.54
C ALA A 397 -35.61 -4.12 -2.37
N GLY A 398 -36.04 -2.99 -1.79
CA GLY A 398 -37.03 -2.91 -0.72
C GLY A 398 -36.46 -2.95 0.70
N GLY A 399 -35.14 -2.78 0.84
CA GLY A 399 -34.45 -2.65 2.12
C GLY A 399 -34.77 -1.37 2.87
N ARG A 400 -34.71 -1.42 4.20
CA ARG A 400 -35.00 -0.27 5.09
C ARG A 400 -33.72 0.46 5.47
N SER A 401 -33.21 1.26 4.55
CA SER A 401 -32.11 2.18 4.83
C SER A 401 -32.61 3.45 5.53
N PRO A 402 -31.88 3.98 6.52
CA PRO A 402 -32.17 5.30 7.08
C PRO A 402 -32.24 6.38 5.99
N GLU A 403 -33.22 7.29 6.11
CA GLU A 403 -33.32 8.48 5.27
C GLU A 403 -32.32 9.54 5.74
N ASP A 404 -31.82 10.36 4.80
CA ASP A 404 -30.95 11.52 5.06
C ASP A 404 -29.68 11.27 5.90
N THR A 405 -29.14 10.04 5.88
CA THR A 405 -27.85 9.72 6.52
C THR A 405 -26.69 9.75 5.53
N ASP A 406 -25.49 10.01 6.04
CA ASP A 406 -24.25 9.84 5.28
C ASP A 406 -23.99 8.37 4.88
N GLU A 407 -23.05 8.15 3.96
CA GLU A 407 -22.75 6.82 3.43
C GLU A 407 -22.15 5.86 4.47
N GLU A 408 -21.40 6.34 5.46
CA GLU A 408 -20.81 5.49 6.50
C GLU A 408 -21.90 4.95 7.43
N THR A 409 -22.83 5.81 7.83
CA THR A 409 -24.02 5.44 8.59
C THR A 409 -24.91 4.49 7.79
N GLY A 410 -25.12 4.78 6.50
CA GLY A 410 -25.93 3.94 5.62
C GLY A 410 -25.36 2.53 5.42
N LEU A 411 -24.04 2.41 5.22
CA LEU A 411 -23.36 1.12 5.12
C LEU A 411 -23.41 0.36 6.44
N THR A 412 -23.20 1.05 7.57
CA THR A 412 -23.33 0.45 8.91
C THR A 412 -24.73 -0.13 9.12
N ALA A 413 -25.77 0.60 8.72
CA ALA A 413 -27.16 0.14 8.83
C ALA A 413 -27.43 -1.10 7.95
N LEU A 414 -26.90 -1.13 6.73
CA LEU A 414 -26.99 -2.29 5.84
C LEU A 414 -26.33 -3.52 6.46
N LEU A 415 -25.12 -3.37 7.01
CA LEU A 415 -24.40 -4.45 7.68
C LEU A 415 -25.13 -4.95 8.92
N ALA A 416 -25.69 -4.04 9.72
CA ALA A 416 -26.50 -4.39 10.89
C ALA A 416 -27.78 -5.14 10.51
N ALA A 417 -28.43 -4.77 9.39
CA ALA A 417 -29.60 -5.46 8.87
C ALA A 417 -29.26 -6.88 8.38
N ALA A 418 -28.13 -7.05 7.69
CA ALA A 418 -27.67 -8.37 7.23
C ALA A 418 -27.18 -9.27 8.37
N HIS A 419 -26.62 -8.68 9.43
CA HIS A 419 -25.98 -9.39 10.53
C HIS A 419 -26.40 -8.80 11.89
N PRO A 420 -27.67 -8.95 12.28
CA PRO A 420 -28.15 -8.32 13.49
C PRO A 420 -27.63 -9.03 14.75
N ILE A 421 -27.68 -8.31 15.88
CA ILE A 421 -27.38 -8.87 17.21
C ILE A 421 -28.52 -9.84 17.60
N GLU A 422 -28.17 -10.85 18.43
CA GLU A 422 -29.00 -12.00 18.79
C GLU A 422 -30.49 -11.66 19.06
N GLY A 423 -31.39 -12.46 18.48
CA GLY A 423 -32.84 -12.39 18.71
C GLY A 423 -33.65 -11.78 17.56
N THR A 424 -33.00 -11.24 16.53
CA THR A 424 -33.68 -10.74 15.31
C THR A 424 -33.23 -11.50 14.07
N ALA A 425 -34.15 -11.70 13.13
CA ALA A 425 -33.84 -12.37 11.86
C ALA A 425 -33.06 -11.42 10.94
N ALA A 426 -32.04 -11.94 10.25
CA ALA A 426 -31.31 -11.19 9.25
C ALA A 426 -32.23 -10.74 8.10
N ASP A 427 -32.01 -9.53 7.59
CA ASP A 427 -32.68 -9.02 6.40
C ASP A 427 -32.19 -9.81 5.16
N PRO A 428 -33.05 -10.61 4.50
CA PRO A 428 -32.66 -11.37 3.33
C PRO A 428 -32.27 -10.48 2.14
N VAL A 429 -32.80 -9.26 2.05
CA VAL A 429 -32.47 -8.30 0.99
C VAL A 429 -31.04 -7.79 1.20
N ALA A 430 -30.69 -7.40 2.43
CA ALA A 430 -29.34 -6.95 2.76
C ALA A 430 -28.30 -8.04 2.49
N LEU A 431 -28.59 -9.29 2.89
CA LEU A 431 -27.74 -10.44 2.61
C LEU A 431 -27.55 -10.67 1.10
N ALA A 432 -28.63 -10.59 0.32
CA ALA A 432 -28.56 -10.77 -1.13
C ALA A 432 -27.71 -9.68 -1.81
N VAL A 433 -27.84 -8.43 -1.39
CA VAL A 433 -27.03 -7.31 -1.91
C VAL A 433 -25.55 -7.52 -1.57
N LEU A 434 -25.23 -7.95 -0.35
CA LEU A 434 -23.85 -8.25 0.05
C LEU A 434 -23.25 -9.42 -0.75
N GLU A 435 -23.97 -10.53 -0.91
CA GLU A 435 -23.48 -11.67 -1.68
C GLU A 435 -23.26 -11.30 -3.16
N GLU A 436 -24.20 -10.59 -3.79
CA GLU A 436 -24.03 -10.11 -5.17
C GLU A 436 -22.85 -9.12 -5.27
N THR A 437 -22.65 -8.28 -4.25
CA THR A 437 -21.46 -7.39 -4.19
C THR A 437 -20.17 -8.20 -4.12
N ALA A 438 -20.13 -9.27 -3.31
CA ALA A 438 -18.97 -10.13 -3.22
C ALA A 438 -18.64 -10.82 -4.55
N GLU A 439 -19.68 -11.18 -5.33
CA GLU A 439 -19.53 -11.74 -6.68
C GLU A 439 -18.92 -10.74 -7.65
N TYR A 440 -19.47 -9.51 -7.76
CA TYR A 440 -18.90 -8.48 -8.65
C TYR A 440 -17.47 -8.12 -8.28
N LEU A 441 -17.17 -8.05 -6.98
CA LEU A 441 -15.81 -7.81 -6.51
C LEU A 441 -14.89 -8.97 -6.82
N GLY A 442 -15.36 -10.21 -6.64
CA GLY A 442 -14.63 -11.39 -7.09
C GLY A 442 -14.31 -11.32 -8.58
N ALA A 443 -15.29 -10.99 -9.42
CA ALA A 443 -15.10 -10.81 -10.86
C ALA A 443 -14.05 -9.73 -11.16
N GLY A 444 -14.19 -8.53 -10.57
CA GLY A 444 -13.22 -7.45 -10.76
C GLY A 444 -11.81 -7.79 -10.27
N LEU A 445 -11.68 -8.47 -9.13
CA LEU A 445 -10.37 -8.92 -8.63
C LEU A 445 -9.77 -10.02 -9.53
N SER A 446 -10.59 -10.86 -10.14
CA SER A 446 -10.11 -11.89 -11.06
C SER A 446 -9.40 -11.31 -12.28
N ASP A 447 -9.85 -10.15 -12.78
CA ASP A 447 -9.16 -9.43 -13.85
C ASP A 447 -7.76 -9.00 -13.41
N LEU A 448 -7.63 -8.45 -12.20
CA LEU A 448 -6.34 -8.06 -11.64
C LEU A 448 -5.41 -9.26 -11.45
N ILE A 449 -5.95 -10.40 -10.99
CA ILE A 449 -5.20 -11.65 -10.84
C ILE A 449 -4.67 -12.13 -12.19
N ASN A 450 -5.52 -12.12 -13.22
CA ASN A 450 -5.17 -12.61 -14.56
C ASN A 450 -4.17 -11.69 -15.27
N LEU A 451 -4.32 -10.37 -15.14
CA LEU A 451 -3.50 -9.38 -15.84
C LEU A 451 -2.13 -9.17 -15.17
N PHE A 452 -2.10 -9.08 -13.84
CA PHE A 452 -0.92 -8.63 -13.11
C PHE A 452 -0.26 -9.71 -12.26
N GLN A 453 -0.93 -10.84 -12.02
CA GLN A 453 -0.41 -11.96 -11.21
C GLN A 453 0.26 -11.50 -9.89
N PRO A 454 -0.42 -10.66 -9.08
CA PRO A 454 0.19 -10.08 -7.89
C PRO A 454 0.45 -11.16 -6.82
N GLU A 455 1.49 -10.96 -6.00
CA GLU A 455 1.73 -11.75 -4.79
C GLU A 455 0.61 -11.49 -3.76
N ARG A 456 0.11 -10.24 -3.68
CA ARG A 456 -0.92 -9.82 -2.72
C ARG A 456 -1.96 -8.89 -3.33
N ILE A 457 -3.22 -9.05 -2.92
CA ILE A 457 -4.29 -8.07 -3.10
C ILE A 457 -4.75 -7.65 -1.70
N LEU A 458 -4.70 -6.36 -1.42
CA LEU A 458 -5.10 -5.78 -0.14
C LEU A 458 -6.34 -4.92 -0.32
N ILE A 459 -7.35 -5.14 0.51
CA ILE A 459 -8.59 -4.33 0.50
C ILE A 459 -8.53 -3.34 1.66
N GLY A 460 -8.40 -2.06 1.35
CA GLY A 460 -8.41 -0.96 2.31
C GLY A 460 -9.52 0.05 2.01
N GLY A 461 -9.41 1.23 2.62
CA GLY A 461 -10.43 2.26 2.59
C GLY A 461 -11.55 2.01 3.61
N TRP A 462 -12.26 3.08 3.96
CA TRP A 462 -13.23 3.07 5.06
C TRP A 462 -14.33 2.02 4.86
N ALA A 463 -14.85 1.86 3.64
CA ALA A 463 -15.93 0.91 3.36
C ALA A 463 -15.40 -0.53 3.36
N GLY A 464 -14.18 -0.74 2.87
CA GLY A 464 -13.49 -2.02 2.96
C GLY A 464 -13.30 -2.47 4.42
N LEU A 465 -12.87 -1.55 5.29
CA LEU A 465 -12.71 -1.81 6.72
C LEU A 465 -14.03 -2.13 7.42
N GLN A 466 -15.13 -1.45 7.08
CA GLN A 466 -16.46 -1.75 7.63
C GLN A 466 -17.00 -3.12 7.19
N LEU A 467 -16.87 -3.46 5.89
CA LEU A 467 -17.21 -4.79 5.38
C LEU A 467 -16.37 -5.88 6.08
N GLY A 468 -15.10 -5.57 6.30
CA GLY A 468 -14.18 -6.32 7.15
C GLY A 468 -13.88 -7.75 6.67
N ALA A 469 -13.20 -8.51 7.53
CA ALA A 469 -12.78 -9.87 7.22
C ALA A 469 -13.93 -10.86 6.99
N ARG A 470 -15.16 -10.52 7.43
CA ARG A 470 -16.36 -11.36 7.23
C ARG A 470 -16.76 -11.46 5.77
N PHE A 471 -16.46 -10.43 4.99
CA PHE A 471 -16.80 -10.33 3.58
C PHE A 471 -15.78 -11.03 2.67
N LEU A 472 -14.51 -11.12 3.10
CA LEU A 472 -13.40 -11.70 2.34
C LEU A 472 -13.62 -13.14 1.85
N PRO A 473 -14.17 -14.09 2.63
CA PRO A 473 -14.34 -15.46 2.16
C PRO A 473 -15.20 -15.58 0.91
N ALA A 474 -16.28 -14.79 0.81
CA ALA A 474 -17.15 -14.77 -0.37
C ALA A 474 -16.42 -14.16 -1.58
N VAL A 475 -15.75 -13.02 -1.38
CA VAL A 475 -14.94 -12.36 -2.43
C VAL A 475 -13.84 -13.30 -2.95
N ARG A 476 -13.09 -13.98 -2.05
CA ARG A 476 -12.04 -14.94 -2.41
C ARG A 476 -12.60 -16.11 -3.22
N ARG A 477 -13.75 -16.66 -2.82
CA ARG A 477 -14.42 -17.75 -3.53
C ARG A 477 -14.77 -17.34 -4.96
N HIS A 478 -15.39 -16.18 -5.13
CA HIS A 478 -15.78 -15.65 -6.44
C HIS A 478 -14.56 -15.30 -7.31
N ALA A 479 -13.56 -14.62 -6.74
CA ALA A 479 -12.31 -14.31 -7.45
C ALA A 479 -11.62 -15.57 -7.97
N ALA A 480 -11.52 -16.62 -7.15
CA ALA A 480 -10.94 -17.89 -7.57
C ALA A 480 -11.76 -18.62 -8.64
N SER A 481 -13.09 -18.45 -8.67
CA SER A 481 -13.94 -19.06 -9.70
C SER A 481 -13.87 -18.37 -11.06
N TYR A 482 -13.52 -17.08 -11.10
CA TYR A 482 -13.41 -16.32 -12.35
C TYR A 482 -11.96 -16.20 -12.86
N ALA A 483 -10.96 -16.37 -11.99
CA ALA A 483 -9.56 -16.31 -12.36
C ALA A 483 -9.04 -17.61 -12.95
N LEU A 484 -7.94 -17.53 -13.71
CA LEU A 484 -7.18 -18.71 -14.09
C LEU A 484 -6.64 -19.40 -12.83
N ARG A 485 -6.77 -20.73 -12.78
CA ARG A 485 -6.40 -21.53 -11.61
C ARG A 485 -4.98 -21.27 -11.10
N HIS A 486 -3.99 -21.23 -12.00
CA HIS A 486 -2.59 -21.10 -11.62
C HIS A 486 -2.25 -19.76 -10.93
N PRO A 487 -2.61 -18.58 -11.47
CA PRO A 487 -2.39 -17.32 -10.74
C PRO A 487 -3.28 -17.18 -9.50
N ALA A 488 -4.51 -17.72 -9.50
CA ALA A 488 -5.38 -17.71 -8.31
C ALA A 488 -4.79 -18.50 -7.13
N GLU A 489 -4.06 -19.60 -7.37
CA GLU A 489 -3.38 -20.37 -6.32
C GLU A 489 -2.15 -19.65 -5.73
N LYS A 490 -1.64 -18.58 -6.36
CA LYS A 490 -0.42 -17.87 -5.97
C LYS A 490 -0.65 -16.54 -5.25
N VAL A 491 -1.84 -15.96 -5.40
CA VAL A 491 -2.18 -14.66 -4.82
C VAL A 491 -2.82 -14.83 -3.45
N THR A 492 -2.48 -13.96 -2.50
CA THR A 492 -3.26 -13.81 -1.26
C THR A 492 -4.15 -12.57 -1.35
N ILE A 493 -5.43 -12.69 -0.98
CA ILE A 493 -6.36 -11.55 -0.91
C ILE A 493 -6.65 -11.29 0.56
N GLU A 494 -6.22 -10.17 1.12
CA GLU A 494 -6.32 -9.86 2.56
C GLU A 494 -6.89 -8.46 2.79
N MET A 495 -7.27 -8.17 4.04
CA MET A 495 -7.52 -6.78 4.43
C MET A 495 -6.21 -6.02 4.45
N GLY A 496 -6.28 -4.73 4.11
CA GLY A 496 -5.23 -3.77 4.47
C GLY A 496 -4.99 -3.81 5.98
N ARG A 497 -3.77 -3.45 6.39
CA ARG A 497 -3.39 -3.42 7.80
C ARG A 497 -3.41 -2.02 8.38
N LEU A 498 -3.56 -1.01 7.53
CA LEU A 498 -3.69 0.36 7.95
C LEU A 498 -5.14 0.73 8.20
N GLY A 499 -5.34 1.66 9.13
CA GLY A 499 -6.65 2.14 9.54
C GLY A 499 -7.30 3.09 8.53
N PRO A 500 -8.38 3.79 8.92
CA PRO A 500 -9.11 4.71 8.04
C PRO A 500 -8.25 5.88 7.54
N ASP A 501 -7.13 6.17 8.20
CA ASP A 501 -6.24 7.31 7.90
C ASP A 501 -5.15 6.97 6.88
N ALA A 502 -5.19 5.76 6.31
CA ALA A 502 -4.12 5.26 5.44
C ALA A 502 -3.91 6.10 4.17
N VAL A 503 -4.95 6.76 3.65
CA VAL A 503 -4.82 7.69 2.51
C VAL A 503 -4.04 8.94 2.93
N THR A 504 -4.36 9.53 4.09
CA THR A 504 -3.66 10.71 4.64
C THR A 504 -2.19 10.40 4.92
N VAL A 505 -1.91 9.27 5.57
CA VAL A 505 -0.55 8.78 5.82
C VAL A 505 0.19 8.56 4.50
N GLY A 506 -0.47 7.93 3.53
CA GLY A 506 0.05 7.75 2.18
C GLY A 506 0.37 9.06 1.47
N ALA A 507 -0.45 10.08 1.66
CA ALA A 507 -0.22 11.39 1.09
C ALA A 507 1.04 12.02 1.72
N ALA A 508 1.20 11.93 3.05
CA ALA A 508 2.41 12.36 3.74
C ALA A 508 3.69 11.61 3.33
N ILE A 509 3.56 10.38 2.80
CA ILE A 509 4.70 9.63 2.24
C ILE A 509 5.22 10.26 0.95
N LEU A 510 4.42 10.99 0.17
CA LEU A 510 4.88 11.62 -1.08
C LEU A 510 6.06 12.61 -0.86
N PRO A 511 5.95 13.63 0.02
CA PRO A 511 7.09 14.49 0.33
C PRO A 511 8.23 13.74 1.03
N LEU A 512 7.92 12.73 1.84
CA LEU A 512 8.94 11.91 2.50
C LEU A 512 9.77 11.09 1.50
N ALA A 513 9.13 10.53 0.48
CA ALA A 513 9.78 9.77 -0.58
C ALA A 513 10.69 10.67 -1.43
N ASP A 514 10.24 11.88 -1.78
CA ASP A 514 11.11 12.87 -2.45
C ASP A 514 12.30 13.28 -1.56
N PHE A 515 12.07 13.51 -0.27
CA PHE A 515 13.12 13.84 0.70
C PHE A 515 14.18 12.73 0.80
N PHE A 516 13.75 11.46 0.88
CA PHE A 516 14.66 10.31 0.84
C PHE A 516 15.38 10.20 -0.49
N ALA A 517 14.68 10.35 -1.61
CA ALA A 517 15.29 10.32 -2.93
C ALA A 517 16.38 11.39 -3.07
N ARG A 518 16.29 12.54 -2.38
CA ARG A 518 17.30 13.60 -2.32
C ARG A 518 18.44 13.36 -1.31
N GLY A 519 18.46 12.20 -0.66
CA GLY A 519 19.45 11.86 0.37
C GLY A 519 19.25 12.66 1.67
N GLY A 520 18.00 12.96 2.02
CA GLY A 520 17.64 13.72 3.21
C GLY A 520 17.97 15.22 3.10
N ARG A 521 17.92 15.78 1.89
CA ARG A 521 18.09 17.23 1.67
C ARG A 521 16.77 17.82 1.21
N ARG A 522 16.43 18.99 1.74
CA ARG A 522 15.28 19.77 1.26
C ARG A 522 15.53 20.22 -0.18
N ALA A 523 14.47 20.45 -0.93
CA ALA A 523 14.58 21.05 -2.24
C ALA A 523 15.18 22.46 -2.08
N GLU A 524 16.38 22.67 -2.63
CA GLU A 524 16.87 24.02 -2.87
C GLU A 524 16.09 24.58 -4.06
N PRO A 525 15.61 25.84 -4.02
CA PRO A 525 15.09 26.47 -5.21
C PRO A 525 16.18 26.41 -6.28
N GLU A 526 15.88 25.86 -7.46
CA GLU A 526 16.83 25.95 -8.57
C GLU A 526 17.11 27.43 -8.81
N PRO A 527 18.39 27.87 -8.81
CA PRO A 527 18.69 29.21 -9.26
C PRO A 527 18.16 29.30 -10.69
N ALA A 528 17.29 30.28 -10.96
CA ALA A 528 16.68 30.48 -12.26
C ALA A 528 17.78 30.42 -13.33
N GLY A 529 17.87 29.28 -14.02
CA GLY A 529 18.87 29.09 -15.06
C GLY A 529 18.65 30.18 -16.09
N PRO A 530 19.73 30.80 -16.64
CA PRO A 530 19.55 31.78 -17.69
C PRO A 530 18.68 31.15 -18.78
N ALA A 531 17.62 31.87 -19.17
CA ALA A 531 16.69 31.37 -20.18
C ALA A 531 17.50 30.86 -21.37
N PRO A 532 17.25 29.64 -21.86
CA PRO A 532 18.10 29.04 -22.87
C PRO A 532 18.18 29.98 -24.08
N ALA A 533 19.40 30.20 -24.58
CA ALA A 533 19.73 31.30 -25.51
C ALA A 533 18.80 31.40 -26.73
N TRP A 534 18.16 30.31 -27.13
CA TRP A 534 17.17 30.29 -28.20
C TRP A 534 15.92 31.15 -27.89
N ARG A 535 15.49 31.27 -26.63
CA ARG A 535 14.36 32.16 -26.25
C ARG A 535 14.68 33.64 -26.46
N ALA A 536 15.93 34.05 -26.28
CA ALA A 536 16.39 35.40 -26.61
C ALA A 536 16.48 35.61 -28.12
N ALA A 537 16.94 34.59 -28.86
CA ALA A 537 17.03 34.63 -30.33
C ALA A 537 15.66 34.71 -31.03
N VAL A 538 14.61 34.10 -30.44
CA VAL A 538 13.24 34.16 -30.98
C VAL A 538 12.60 35.54 -30.77
N ARG A 539 12.85 36.20 -29.62
CA ARG A 539 12.34 37.56 -29.37
C ARG A 539 12.95 38.63 -30.28
N GLY A 540 14.17 38.41 -30.77
CA GLY A 540 14.82 39.30 -31.75
C GLY A 540 14.34 39.13 -33.20
N ARG A 541 13.49 38.13 -33.50
CA ARG A 541 13.01 37.80 -34.85
C ARG A 541 11.50 37.99 -35.04
N ALA A 542 10.77 38.44 -34.03
CA ALA A 542 9.37 38.82 -34.21
C ALA A 542 9.28 40.11 -35.05
N PRO A 543 8.58 40.12 -36.19
CA PRO A 543 8.36 41.35 -36.96
C PRO A 543 7.51 42.32 -36.13
N ARG A 544 7.89 43.61 -36.16
CA ARG A 544 7.21 44.71 -35.46
C ARG A 544 5.80 44.96 -36.02
#